data_AF-A0A9P7F402-F1
#
_entry.id   AF-A0A9P7F402-F1
#
_cell.length_a   1.000
_cell.length_b   1.000
_cell.length_c   1.000
_cell.angle_alpha   90.00
_cell.angle_beta   90.00
_cell.angle_gamma   90.00
#
_symmetry.space_group_name_H-M   'P 1'
#
loop_
_entity.id
_entity.type
_entity.pdbx_description
1 polymer ?
#
loop_
_entity_poly.entity_id
_entity_poly.type
_entity_poly.pdbx_seq_one_letter_code
_entity_poly.pdbx_strand_id
1 'polypeptide(L)'
;MDSRDACNRLKNTQQADDRQKHKHKADARTSLRTLVVHGDSDLFRLPDDENLILDGDFRWRRSDGLLPSCEDFDWLVDYLVEEVNTTADDKTVGDALLALSAMPNLRSSTKRHSYITALIRCMDPARPPRVRHAALRAIDDAREELASMTNESIPQAVDATLLDKLSCAILTVVCPNHSQDQTLPCSGPHASFNWRRDACYFRLIFALTQSDEWRERLTRDGHFEHCIVLAEHSLERYSSVPGCYLAGIFAYINSSDKVLPLGPTQRRWQAFISETWEDTRHEIYEDTGVNALLVLVAATRHNLRSWDSSVPNEELTELTTGVYRTLESMQSTKDFLVAYRLDQVLFDAALSSVQGLYDDLRRMIENPNALQTDNGSLES
;
A
#
# COMPACT_ATOMS: atom_id res chain seq x y z
N MET A 1 2.59 22.52 -24.06
CA MET A 1 1.62 23.47 -23.45
C MET A 1 1.32 22.93 -22.06
N ASP A 2 1.45 23.73 -21.01
CA ASP A 2 1.28 23.25 -19.63
C ASP A 2 -0.19 22.88 -19.36
N SER A 3 -0.40 21.67 -18.84
CA SER A 3 -1.72 21.17 -18.40
C SER A 3 -2.40 22.11 -17.39
N ARG A 4 -1.62 22.76 -16.53
CA ARG A 4 -2.09 23.74 -15.56
C ARG A 4 -2.61 25.00 -16.23
N ASP A 5 -1.90 25.51 -17.23
CA ASP A 5 -2.33 26.67 -18.01
C ASP A 5 -3.62 26.39 -18.77
N ALA A 6 -3.75 25.20 -19.34
CA ALA A 6 -4.98 24.77 -20.01
C ALA A 6 -6.17 24.71 -19.04
N CYS A 7 -6.00 24.11 -17.85
CA CYS A 7 -7.05 24.05 -16.84
C CYS A 7 -7.40 25.43 -16.24
N ASN A 8 -6.41 26.27 -15.96
CA ASN A 8 -6.64 27.62 -15.46
C ASN A 8 -7.41 28.47 -16.49
N ARG A 9 -7.12 28.32 -17.78
CA ARG A 9 -7.89 28.99 -18.85
C ARG A 9 -9.32 28.48 -18.94
N LEU A 10 -9.57 27.19 -18.69
CA LEU A 10 -10.92 26.63 -18.58
C LEU A 10 -11.71 27.29 -17.43
N LYS A 11 -11.10 27.40 -16.23
CA LYS A 11 -11.76 28.01 -15.07
C LYS A 11 -12.03 29.50 -15.22
N ASN A 12 -11.10 30.23 -15.83
CA ASN A 12 -11.19 31.68 -16.00
C ASN A 12 -12.15 32.11 -17.12
N THR A 13 -12.75 31.16 -17.85
CA THR A 13 -13.67 31.45 -18.95
C THR A 13 -15.13 31.21 -18.57
N GLN A 14 -15.63 32.00 -17.61
CA GLN A 14 -17.08 32.10 -17.34
C GLN A 14 -17.88 32.67 -18.53
N GLN A 15 -17.23 33.24 -19.55
CA GLN A 15 -17.85 33.86 -20.73
C GLN A 15 -17.30 33.35 -22.08
N ALA A 16 -16.41 32.36 -22.14
CA ALA A 16 -15.93 31.88 -23.44
C ALA A 16 -16.96 30.99 -24.13
N ASP A 17 -17.00 31.12 -25.45
CA ASP A 17 -17.66 30.21 -26.38
C ASP A 17 -17.32 28.75 -26.04
N ASP A 18 -18.30 27.86 -26.11
CA ASP A 18 -18.18 26.43 -25.79
C ASP A 18 -17.02 25.78 -26.55
N ARG A 19 -16.74 26.29 -27.76
CA ARG A 19 -15.60 25.88 -28.58
C ARG A 19 -14.25 26.07 -27.89
N GLN A 20 -14.08 27.16 -27.14
CA GLN A 20 -12.82 27.47 -26.47
C GLN A 20 -12.64 26.63 -25.19
N LYS A 21 -13.73 26.38 -24.45
CA LYS A 21 -13.74 25.43 -23.33
C LYS A 21 -13.36 24.02 -23.79
N HIS A 22 -13.96 23.56 -24.90
CA HIS A 22 -13.62 22.26 -25.49
C HIS A 22 -12.15 22.15 -25.90
N LYS A 23 -11.58 23.21 -26.48
CA LYS A 23 -10.16 23.23 -26.83
C LYS A 23 -9.28 23.11 -25.59
N HIS A 24 -9.53 23.91 -24.54
CA HIS A 24 -8.74 23.87 -23.32
C HIS A 24 -8.83 22.52 -22.60
N LYS A 25 -10.01 21.89 -22.61
CA LYS A 25 -10.18 20.53 -22.10
C LYS A 25 -9.34 19.53 -22.91
N ALA A 26 -9.40 19.57 -24.24
CA ALA A 26 -8.59 18.70 -25.10
C ALA A 26 -7.07 18.88 -24.89
N ASP A 27 -6.61 20.12 -24.72
CA ASP A 27 -5.20 20.42 -24.43
C ASP A 27 -4.79 19.80 -23.08
N ALA A 28 -5.60 19.97 -22.02
CA ALA A 28 -5.34 19.40 -20.70
C ALA A 28 -5.30 17.85 -20.73
N ARG A 29 -6.27 17.23 -21.43
CA ARG A 29 -6.31 15.77 -21.64
C ARG A 29 -5.04 15.27 -22.31
N THR A 30 -4.59 15.94 -23.37
CA THR A 30 -3.40 15.56 -24.13
C THR A 30 -2.16 15.64 -23.25
N SER A 31 -1.98 16.73 -22.51
CA SER A 31 -0.83 16.90 -21.62
C SER A 31 -0.81 15.87 -20.48
N LEU A 32 -1.96 15.58 -19.85
CA LEU A 32 -2.06 14.54 -18.81
C LEU A 32 -1.73 13.16 -19.37
N ARG A 33 -2.25 12.83 -20.55
CA ARG A 33 -1.98 11.57 -21.20
C ARG A 33 -0.51 11.40 -21.54
N THR A 34 0.13 12.44 -22.07
CA THR A 34 1.57 12.44 -22.34
C THR A 34 2.35 12.21 -21.06
N LEU A 35 1.97 12.85 -19.96
CA LEU A 35 2.63 12.66 -18.68
C LEU A 35 2.58 11.21 -18.21
N VAL A 36 1.41 10.58 -18.30
CA VAL A 36 1.25 9.17 -17.93
C VAL A 36 2.16 8.27 -18.77
N VAL A 37 2.25 8.50 -20.09
CA VAL A 37 3.14 7.72 -20.98
C VAL A 37 4.61 7.79 -20.57
N HIS A 38 5.03 8.89 -19.96
CA HIS A 38 6.40 9.08 -19.46
C HIS A 38 6.59 8.68 -17.99
N GLY A 39 5.57 8.06 -17.38
CA GLY A 39 5.59 7.63 -15.98
C GLY A 39 6.41 6.37 -15.69
N ASP A 40 7.09 5.80 -16.68
CA ASP A 40 8.06 4.71 -16.48
C ASP A 40 9.40 5.19 -17.04
N SER A 41 10.41 5.31 -16.17
CA SER A 41 11.71 5.90 -16.50
C SER A 41 12.46 5.12 -17.56
N ASP A 42 12.17 3.84 -17.70
CA ASP A 42 12.95 2.91 -18.51
C ASP A 42 12.20 2.43 -19.77
N LEU A 43 10.87 2.61 -19.83
CA LEU A 43 10.05 2.11 -20.93
C LEU A 43 8.88 3.03 -21.31
N PHE A 44 8.64 3.16 -22.62
CA PHE A 44 7.40 3.73 -23.13
C PHE A 44 6.29 2.68 -23.08
N ARG A 45 5.38 2.83 -22.12
CA ARG A 45 4.20 1.97 -22.00
C ARG A 45 2.95 2.64 -22.54
N LEU A 46 1.97 1.80 -22.88
CA LEU A 46 0.66 2.31 -23.21
C LEU A 46 0.04 2.95 -21.95
N PRO A 47 -0.60 4.11 -22.07
CA PRO A 47 -1.17 4.84 -20.93
C PRO A 47 -2.40 4.18 -20.28
N ASP A 48 -2.87 3.08 -20.86
CA ASP A 48 -3.90 2.19 -20.29
C ASP A 48 -3.32 0.84 -19.83
N ASP A 49 -1.99 0.68 -19.85
CA ASP A 49 -1.31 -0.51 -19.30
C ASP A 49 -1.49 -0.53 -17.78
N GLU A 50 -2.10 -1.61 -17.25
CA GLU A 50 -2.30 -1.79 -15.80
C GLU A 50 -0.98 -1.74 -15.02
N ASN A 51 0.11 -2.21 -15.63
CA ASN A 51 1.44 -2.19 -15.04
C ASN A 51 1.93 -0.75 -14.82
N LEU A 52 1.64 0.14 -15.78
CA LEU A 52 1.99 1.55 -15.68
C LEU A 52 1.10 2.26 -14.65
N ILE A 53 -0.18 1.93 -14.60
CA ILE A 53 -1.13 2.53 -13.63
C ILE A 53 -0.70 2.23 -12.19
N LEU A 54 -0.27 0.99 -11.91
CA LEU A 54 0.01 0.55 -10.55
C LEU A 54 1.47 0.76 -10.14
N ASP A 55 2.44 0.56 -11.05
CA ASP A 55 3.87 0.61 -10.70
C ASP A 55 4.63 1.75 -11.40
N GLY A 56 3.91 2.63 -12.10
CA GLY A 56 4.50 3.81 -12.71
C GLY A 56 5.18 4.71 -11.68
N ASP A 57 6.42 5.10 -11.98
CA ASP A 57 7.17 6.14 -11.27
C ASP A 57 6.78 7.52 -11.83
N PHE A 58 5.58 7.98 -11.49
CA PHE A 58 5.04 9.28 -11.93
C PHE A 58 5.71 10.49 -11.27
N ARG A 59 7.05 10.53 -11.16
CA ARG A 59 7.75 11.67 -10.53
C ARG A 59 7.62 12.93 -11.37
N TRP A 60 7.05 13.96 -10.77
CA TRP A 60 7.09 15.30 -11.34
C TRP A 60 8.42 15.95 -11.02
N ARG A 61 9.26 16.09 -12.04
CA ARG A 61 10.49 16.90 -11.97
C ARG A 61 10.20 18.23 -12.65
N ARG A 62 10.21 19.32 -11.88
CA ARG A 62 10.23 20.65 -12.48
C ARG A 62 11.55 20.85 -13.23
N SER A 63 11.52 21.67 -14.28
CA SER A 63 12.70 22.01 -15.07
C SER A 63 13.81 22.68 -14.23
N ASP A 64 13.44 23.25 -13.08
CA ASP A 64 14.34 23.91 -12.12
C ASP A 64 14.89 22.95 -11.04
N GLY A 65 14.52 21.66 -11.10
CA GLY A 65 14.98 20.64 -10.14
C GLY A 65 14.25 20.67 -8.78
N LEU A 66 13.29 21.57 -8.57
CA LEU A 66 12.52 21.62 -7.33
C LEU A 66 11.38 20.59 -7.35
N LEU A 67 11.08 20.03 -6.17
CA LEU A 67 9.86 19.24 -5.99
C LEU A 67 8.65 20.17 -6.07
N PRO A 68 7.60 19.81 -6.83
CA PRO A 68 6.39 20.62 -6.90
C PRO A 68 5.68 20.66 -5.55
N SER A 69 5.02 21.78 -5.26
CA SER A 69 4.24 21.97 -4.05
C SER A 69 2.84 21.33 -4.18
N CYS A 70 2.15 21.11 -3.07
CA CYS A 70 0.75 20.61 -3.12
C CYS A 70 -0.17 21.56 -3.91
N GLU A 71 0.05 22.87 -3.80
CA GLU A 71 -0.73 23.92 -4.47
C GLU A 71 -0.58 23.86 -6.00
N ASP A 72 0.54 23.33 -6.51
CA ASP A 72 0.76 23.15 -7.94
C ASP A 72 -0.19 22.10 -8.56
N PHE A 73 -0.79 21.25 -7.72
CA PHE A 73 -1.73 20.20 -8.12
C PHE A 73 -3.17 20.44 -7.69
N ASP A 74 -3.46 21.51 -6.96
CA ASP A 74 -4.82 21.81 -6.50
C ASP A 74 -5.81 21.96 -7.67
N TRP A 75 -5.31 22.35 -8.85
CA TRP A 75 -6.13 22.43 -10.04
C TRP A 75 -6.66 21.07 -10.52
N LEU A 76 -5.90 19.98 -10.31
CA LEU A 76 -6.33 18.62 -10.63
C LEU A 76 -7.45 18.17 -9.71
N VAL A 77 -7.42 18.58 -8.43
CA VAL A 77 -8.52 18.29 -7.50
C VAL A 77 -9.81 18.94 -7.99
N ASP A 78 -9.74 20.20 -8.41
CA ASP A 78 -10.91 20.89 -8.97
C ASP A 78 -11.43 20.21 -10.24
N TYR A 79 -10.52 19.77 -11.13
CA TYR A 79 -10.88 19.02 -12.32
C TYR A 79 -11.57 17.69 -11.97
N LEU A 80 -11.05 16.94 -11.00
CA LEU A 80 -11.67 15.71 -10.53
C LEU A 80 -13.07 15.97 -9.95
N VAL A 81 -13.24 17.01 -9.14
CA VAL A 81 -14.54 17.35 -8.54
C VAL A 81 -15.59 17.66 -9.61
N GLU A 82 -15.19 18.34 -10.69
CA GLU A 82 -16.07 18.67 -11.82
C GLU A 82 -16.42 17.41 -12.63
N GLU A 83 -15.43 16.58 -12.93
CA GLU A 83 -15.58 15.47 -13.89
C GLU A 83 -16.03 14.15 -13.27
N VAL A 84 -15.87 13.93 -11.96
CA VAL A 84 -16.14 12.63 -11.32
C VAL A 84 -17.60 12.18 -11.43
N ASN A 85 -18.53 13.12 -11.56
CA ASN A 85 -19.95 12.82 -11.77
C ASN A 85 -20.30 12.54 -13.24
N THR A 86 -19.33 12.66 -14.14
CA THR A 86 -19.48 12.40 -15.56
C THR A 86 -18.70 11.13 -15.92
N THR A 87 -19.27 10.29 -16.78
CA THR A 87 -18.58 9.11 -17.33
C THR A 87 -17.90 9.41 -18.66
N ALA A 88 -18.08 10.64 -19.18
CA ALA A 88 -17.59 11.05 -20.49
C ALA A 88 -16.06 11.22 -20.54
N ASP A 89 -15.36 11.21 -19.40
CA ASP A 89 -13.93 11.52 -19.32
C ASP A 89 -13.12 10.60 -18.40
N ASP A 90 -13.54 9.34 -18.25
CA ASP A 90 -12.91 8.39 -17.31
C ASP A 90 -11.42 8.15 -17.59
N LYS A 91 -10.99 8.28 -18.86
CA LYS A 91 -9.57 8.21 -19.21
C LYS A 91 -8.78 9.37 -18.60
N THR A 92 -9.24 10.60 -18.75
CA THR A 92 -8.51 11.74 -18.21
C THR A 92 -8.67 11.86 -16.70
N VAL A 93 -9.79 11.43 -16.13
CA VAL A 93 -9.93 11.26 -14.67
C VAL A 93 -8.85 10.33 -14.14
N GLY A 94 -8.64 9.17 -14.77
CA GLY A 94 -7.55 8.28 -14.34
C GLY A 94 -6.16 8.86 -14.60
N ASP A 95 -5.93 9.59 -15.70
CA ASP A 95 -4.64 10.27 -15.93
C ASP A 95 -4.37 11.34 -14.85
N ALA A 96 -5.40 12.08 -14.44
CA ALA A 96 -5.32 13.06 -13.35
C ALA A 96 -5.01 12.40 -12.01
N LEU A 97 -5.61 11.24 -11.71
CA LEU A 97 -5.31 10.47 -10.50
C LEU A 97 -3.87 9.95 -10.47
N LEU A 98 -3.36 9.44 -11.59
CA LEU A 98 -1.95 9.02 -11.70
C LEU A 98 -0.99 10.20 -11.56
N ALA A 99 -1.32 11.34 -12.18
CA ALA A 99 -0.58 12.58 -12.00
C ALA A 99 -0.57 13.04 -10.53
N LEU A 100 -1.67 12.83 -9.80
CA LEU A 100 -1.77 13.11 -8.38
C LEU A 100 -0.92 12.12 -7.56
N SER A 101 -0.86 10.83 -7.92
CA SER A 101 -0.06 9.82 -7.20
C SER A 101 1.43 10.20 -7.06
N ALA A 102 1.94 11.02 -7.97
CA ALA A 102 3.26 11.66 -7.87
C ALA A 102 3.60 12.38 -6.56
N MET A 103 2.60 12.71 -5.75
CA MET A 103 2.74 13.51 -4.55
C MET A 103 2.39 12.67 -3.31
N PRO A 104 3.28 12.63 -2.31
CA PRO A 104 3.10 11.78 -1.12
C PRO A 104 2.08 12.32 -0.11
N ASN A 105 1.34 13.39 -0.45
CA ASN A 105 0.51 14.16 0.48
C ASN A 105 -0.94 14.26 -0.03
N LEU A 106 -1.90 14.39 0.90
CA LEU A 106 -3.35 14.56 0.68
C LEU A 106 -3.75 15.97 0.23
N ARG A 107 -2.87 16.65 -0.51
CA ARG A 107 -3.02 18.01 -1.07
C ARG A 107 -3.02 19.11 -0.02
N SER A 108 -3.21 20.35 -0.50
CA SER A 108 -3.32 21.50 0.37
C SER A 108 -4.47 21.30 1.36
N SER A 109 -4.32 21.87 2.55
CA SER A 109 -5.34 21.79 3.62
C SER A 109 -6.72 22.25 3.15
N THR A 110 -6.78 23.17 2.19
CA THR A 110 -8.02 23.72 1.62
C THR A 110 -8.70 22.80 0.60
N LYS A 111 -7.95 21.90 -0.07
CA LYS A 111 -8.47 20.98 -1.08
C LYS A 111 -8.66 19.55 -0.58
N ARG A 112 -8.09 19.21 0.57
CA ARG A 112 -8.09 17.86 1.14
C ARG A 112 -9.47 17.20 1.19
N HIS A 113 -10.49 17.87 1.74
CA HIS A 113 -11.86 17.35 1.80
C HIS A 113 -12.41 17.00 0.40
N SER A 114 -12.27 17.93 -0.54
CA SER A 114 -12.71 17.75 -1.92
C SER A 114 -11.97 16.63 -2.62
N TYR A 115 -10.67 16.49 -2.34
CA TYR A 115 -9.85 15.42 -2.88
C TYR A 115 -10.28 14.05 -2.37
N ILE A 116 -10.45 13.87 -1.06
CA ILE A 116 -10.94 12.61 -0.48
C ILE A 116 -12.33 12.28 -1.01
N THR A 117 -13.23 13.27 -1.10
CA THR A 117 -14.56 13.07 -1.68
C THR A 117 -14.50 12.60 -3.13
N ALA A 118 -13.61 13.18 -3.94
CA ALA A 118 -13.41 12.77 -5.32
C ALA A 118 -12.82 11.35 -5.41
N LEU A 119 -11.86 11.01 -4.56
CA LEU A 119 -11.27 9.66 -4.48
C LEU A 119 -12.34 8.60 -4.17
N ILE A 120 -13.19 8.83 -3.17
CA ILE A 120 -14.30 7.94 -2.82
C ILE A 120 -15.18 7.65 -4.05
N ARG A 121 -15.58 8.71 -4.77
CA ARG A 121 -16.42 8.56 -5.97
C ARG A 121 -15.68 7.87 -7.12
N CYS A 122 -14.37 8.08 -7.27
CA CYS A 122 -13.55 7.41 -8.26
C CYS A 122 -13.36 5.91 -7.96
N MET A 123 -13.45 5.50 -6.69
CA MET A 123 -13.37 4.11 -6.24
C MET A 123 -14.71 3.38 -6.27
N ASP A 124 -15.82 4.07 -6.55
CA ASP A 124 -17.16 3.48 -6.65
C ASP A 124 -17.18 2.30 -7.66
N PRO A 125 -17.82 1.15 -7.32
CA PRO A 125 -17.75 -0.06 -8.13
C PRO A 125 -18.36 0.09 -9.54
N ALA A 126 -19.20 1.09 -9.78
CA ALA A 126 -19.70 1.41 -11.11
C ALA A 126 -18.66 2.10 -12.01
N ARG A 127 -17.55 2.59 -11.44
CA ARG A 127 -16.46 3.24 -12.19
C ARG A 127 -15.58 2.20 -12.89
N PRO A 128 -15.00 2.53 -14.05
CA PRO A 128 -14.10 1.62 -14.76
C PRO A 128 -12.91 1.21 -13.88
N PRO A 129 -12.41 -0.04 -14.00
CA PRO A 129 -11.27 -0.55 -13.21
C PRO A 129 -10.07 0.40 -13.22
N ARG A 130 -9.74 0.98 -14.37
CA ARG A 130 -8.67 1.97 -14.53
C ARG A 130 -8.79 3.15 -13.56
N VAL A 131 -9.99 3.72 -13.42
CA VAL A 131 -10.22 4.87 -12.53
C VAL A 131 -10.10 4.44 -11.08
N ARG A 132 -10.68 3.28 -10.73
CA ARG A 132 -10.62 2.72 -9.37
C ARG A 132 -9.19 2.43 -8.94
N HIS A 133 -8.40 1.78 -9.81
CA HIS A 133 -7.01 1.43 -9.55
C HIS A 133 -6.12 2.67 -9.47
N ALA A 134 -6.30 3.65 -10.36
CA ALA A 134 -5.56 4.91 -10.28
C ALA A 134 -5.90 5.69 -8.99
N ALA A 135 -7.15 5.64 -8.53
CA ALA A 135 -7.55 6.23 -7.25
C ALA A 135 -6.91 5.51 -6.05
N LEU A 136 -6.89 4.17 -6.06
CA LEU A 136 -6.20 3.37 -5.04
C LEU A 136 -4.70 3.71 -4.99
N ARG A 137 -4.04 3.80 -6.15
CA ARG A 137 -2.64 4.20 -6.23
C ARG A 137 -2.40 5.60 -5.66
N ALA A 138 -3.24 6.56 -6.03
CA ALA A 138 -3.14 7.94 -5.56
C ALA A 138 -3.34 8.12 -4.05
N ILE A 139 -4.11 7.23 -3.41
CA ILE A 139 -4.28 7.24 -1.94
C ILE A 139 -3.19 6.44 -1.23
N ASP A 140 -2.68 5.35 -1.82
CA ASP A 140 -1.52 4.60 -1.31
C ASP A 140 -0.25 5.48 -1.26
N ASP A 141 -0.02 6.32 -2.27
CA ASP A 141 1.09 7.28 -2.24
C ASP A 141 0.97 8.28 -1.09
N ALA A 142 -0.25 8.57 -0.63
CA ALA A 142 -0.53 9.48 0.49
C ALA A 142 -0.80 8.78 1.83
N ARG A 143 -0.47 7.48 1.94
CA ARG A 143 -0.83 6.62 3.08
C ARG A 143 -0.31 7.11 4.43
N GLU A 144 0.90 7.67 4.49
CA GLU A 144 1.51 8.12 5.76
C GLU A 144 0.77 9.34 6.31
N GLU A 145 0.43 10.30 5.45
CA GLU A 145 -0.40 11.44 5.85
C GLU A 145 -1.80 10.96 6.25
N LEU A 146 -2.38 10.00 5.52
CA LEU A 146 -3.68 9.43 5.86
C LEU A 146 -3.67 8.71 7.21
N ALA A 147 -2.65 7.90 7.49
CA ALA A 147 -2.48 7.19 8.75
C ALA A 147 -2.36 8.16 9.95
N SER A 148 -1.77 9.33 9.73
CA SER A 148 -1.62 10.39 10.74
C SER A 148 -2.91 11.16 11.05
N MET A 149 -3.96 11.02 10.23
CA MET A 149 -5.26 11.64 10.48
C MET A 149 -6.02 10.85 11.53
N THR A 150 -6.03 11.37 12.76
CA THR A 150 -6.82 10.88 13.89
C THR A 150 -7.85 11.92 14.28
N ASN A 151 -8.93 11.55 14.97
CA ASN A 151 -10.02 12.43 15.37
C ASN A 151 -9.54 13.69 16.13
N GLU A 152 -8.41 13.60 16.82
CA GLU A 152 -7.77 14.71 17.54
C GLU A 152 -6.93 15.62 16.63
N SER A 153 -6.37 15.07 15.55
CA SER A 153 -5.56 15.79 14.55
C SER A 153 -6.34 16.18 13.29
N ILE A 154 -7.64 15.86 13.23
CA ILE A 154 -8.51 16.17 12.11
C ILE A 154 -8.40 17.67 11.79
N PRO A 155 -7.88 18.04 10.61
CA PRO A 155 -8.04 19.40 10.10
C PRO A 155 -9.53 19.68 10.03
N GLN A 156 -9.99 20.89 10.40
CA GLN A 156 -11.41 21.32 10.37
C GLN A 156 -12.22 20.95 9.10
N ALA A 157 -11.55 20.53 8.02
CA ALA A 157 -12.12 20.12 6.76
C ALA A 157 -12.44 18.62 6.60
N VAL A 158 -11.87 17.66 7.35
CA VAL A 158 -12.06 16.21 7.08
C VAL A 158 -12.73 15.51 8.25
N ASP A 159 -14.05 15.32 8.24
CA ASP A 159 -14.71 14.64 9.35
C ASP A 159 -14.51 13.11 9.36
N ALA A 160 -14.78 12.49 10.52
CA ALA A 160 -14.70 11.04 10.70
C ALA A 160 -15.61 10.25 9.74
N THR A 161 -16.75 10.83 9.35
CA THR A 161 -17.70 10.17 8.42
C THR A 161 -17.12 10.06 7.02
N LEU A 162 -16.31 11.03 6.60
CA LEU A 162 -15.61 11.00 5.33
C LEU A 162 -14.53 9.90 5.31
N LEU A 163 -13.79 9.73 6.42
CA LEU A 163 -12.80 8.66 6.56
C LEU A 163 -13.45 7.27 6.59
N ASP A 164 -14.61 7.13 7.24
CA ASP A 164 -15.39 5.89 7.22
C ASP A 164 -15.80 5.52 5.79
N LYS A 165 -16.31 6.50 5.02
CA LYS A 165 -16.64 6.29 3.60
C LYS A 165 -15.41 5.94 2.77
N LEU A 166 -14.26 6.53 3.07
CA LEU A 166 -13.01 6.24 2.39
C LEU A 166 -12.56 4.79 2.64
N SER A 167 -12.62 4.31 3.89
CA SER A 167 -12.30 2.92 4.23
C SER A 167 -13.14 1.93 3.40
N CYS A 168 -14.47 2.10 3.40
CA CYS A 168 -15.37 1.29 2.58
C CYS A 168 -15.04 1.36 1.08
N ALA A 169 -14.73 2.55 0.57
CA ALA A 169 -14.39 2.75 -0.83
C ALA A 169 -13.10 2.02 -1.22
N ILE A 170 -12.07 2.05 -0.37
CA ILE A 170 -10.79 1.33 -0.57
C ILE A 170 -11.06 -0.17 -0.70
N LEU A 171 -11.85 -0.76 0.21
CA LEU A 171 -12.17 -2.20 0.14
C LEU A 171 -12.92 -2.56 -1.15
N THR A 172 -13.80 -1.68 -1.61
CA THR A 172 -14.60 -1.89 -2.82
C THR A 172 -13.74 -1.93 -4.10
N VAL A 173 -12.53 -1.34 -4.09
CA VAL A 173 -11.61 -1.44 -5.24
C VAL A 173 -11.16 -2.88 -5.46
N VAL A 174 -10.76 -3.56 -4.38
CA VAL A 174 -10.25 -4.94 -4.40
C VAL A 174 -11.37 -5.99 -4.32
N CYS A 175 -12.50 -5.63 -3.70
CA CYS A 175 -13.70 -6.45 -3.57
C CYS A 175 -14.96 -5.72 -4.08
N PRO A 176 -15.12 -5.52 -5.40
CA PRO A 176 -16.22 -4.75 -5.97
C PRO A 176 -17.62 -5.32 -5.67
N ASN A 177 -17.72 -6.63 -5.39
CA ASN A 177 -18.98 -7.30 -5.10
C ASN A 177 -19.34 -7.30 -3.60
N HIS A 178 -18.48 -6.75 -2.73
CA HIS A 178 -18.70 -6.82 -1.29
C HIS A 178 -19.95 -6.08 -0.81
N SER A 179 -20.38 -5.06 -1.57
CA SER A 179 -21.55 -4.25 -1.27
C SER A 179 -22.88 -4.86 -1.72
N GLN A 180 -22.88 -5.92 -2.53
CA GLN A 180 -24.10 -6.40 -3.19
C GLN A 180 -24.69 -7.70 -2.64
N ASP A 181 -23.95 -8.51 -1.89
CA ASP A 181 -24.51 -9.64 -1.12
C ASP A 181 -23.47 -10.16 -0.13
N GLN A 182 -23.71 -10.00 1.18
CA GLN A 182 -22.85 -10.54 2.24
C GLN A 182 -22.89 -12.07 2.35
N THR A 183 -23.69 -12.75 1.52
CA THR A 183 -24.01 -14.18 1.64
C THR A 183 -23.34 -15.09 0.61
N LEU A 184 -22.59 -14.56 -0.36
CA LEU A 184 -21.93 -15.37 -1.38
C LEU A 184 -20.41 -15.16 -1.33
N PRO A 185 -19.61 -16.25 -1.25
CA PRO A 185 -18.17 -16.17 -1.42
C PRO A 185 -17.85 -15.45 -2.74
N CYS A 186 -16.89 -14.52 -2.69
CA CYS A 186 -16.39 -13.74 -3.83
C CYS A 186 -15.73 -14.63 -4.89
N SER A 187 -16.51 -15.46 -5.59
CA SER A 187 -16.01 -16.42 -6.60
C SER A 187 -16.24 -15.94 -8.05
N GLY A 188 -16.33 -14.63 -8.25
CA GLY A 188 -16.41 -14.02 -9.58
C GLY A 188 -15.03 -13.84 -10.24
N PRO A 189 -14.93 -13.84 -11.58
CA PRO A 189 -13.67 -13.67 -12.32
C PRO A 189 -12.98 -12.30 -12.11
N HIS A 190 -13.63 -11.34 -11.43
CA HIS A 190 -13.04 -10.06 -11.01
C HIS A 190 -12.51 -10.04 -9.56
N ALA A 191 -12.71 -11.13 -8.81
CA ALA A 191 -12.19 -11.33 -7.45
C ALA A 191 -10.84 -12.09 -7.44
N SER A 192 -10.24 -12.35 -8.61
CA SER A 192 -8.92 -12.96 -8.68
C SER A 192 -7.86 -12.01 -8.16
N PHE A 193 -6.90 -12.56 -7.43
CA PHE A 193 -5.69 -11.87 -6.98
C PHE A 193 -5.00 -11.17 -8.16
N ASN A 194 -4.76 -9.88 -8.04
CA ASN A 194 -3.96 -9.08 -8.96
C ASN A 194 -2.81 -8.49 -8.15
N TRP A 195 -1.61 -9.05 -8.34
CA TRP A 195 -0.47 -8.79 -7.46
C TRP A 195 -0.15 -7.31 -7.30
N ARG A 196 -0.23 -6.50 -8.38
CA ARG A 196 0.09 -5.06 -8.33
C ARG A 196 -0.97 -4.26 -7.58
N ARG A 197 -2.25 -4.54 -7.89
CA ARG A 197 -3.39 -3.87 -7.24
C ARG A 197 -3.39 -4.20 -5.76
N ASP A 198 -3.23 -5.48 -5.45
CA ASP A 198 -3.29 -6.00 -4.09
C ASP A 198 -2.06 -5.55 -3.29
N ALA A 199 -0.90 -5.36 -3.93
CA ALA A 199 0.26 -4.74 -3.30
C ALA A 199 0.04 -3.29 -2.87
N CYS A 200 -0.54 -2.46 -3.75
CA CYS A 200 -0.93 -1.09 -3.38
C CYS A 200 -1.92 -1.10 -2.20
N TYR A 201 -2.87 -2.05 -2.22
CA TYR A 201 -3.83 -2.22 -1.13
C TYR A 201 -3.14 -2.63 0.18
N PHE A 202 -2.30 -3.67 0.20
CA PHE A 202 -1.64 -4.13 1.42
C PHE A 202 -0.71 -3.09 2.01
N ARG A 203 0.04 -2.36 1.18
CA ARG A 203 0.87 -1.24 1.62
C ARG A 203 0.06 -0.17 2.33
N LEU A 204 -1.06 0.22 1.73
CA LEU A 204 -1.98 1.18 2.32
C LEU A 204 -2.56 0.65 3.64
N ILE A 205 -3.11 -0.56 3.66
CA ILE A 205 -3.69 -1.15 4.88
C ILE A 205 -2.63 -1.24 5.98
N PHE A 206 -1.42 -1.71 5.67
CA PHE A 206 -0.33 -1.79 6.63
C PHE A 206 -0.01 -0.44 7.25
N ALA A 207 0.14 0.62 6.46
CA ALA A 207 0.37 1.97 6.99
C ALA A 207 -0.79 2.43 7.90
N LEU A 208 -2.04 2.21 7.47
CA LEU A 208 -3.22 2.58 8.25
C LEU A 208 -3.34 1.80 9.57
N THR A 209 -2.92 0.53 9.63
CA THR A 209 -2.99 -0.28 10.86
C THR A 209 -2.14 0.23 12.02
N GLN A 210 -1.18 1.12 11.75
CA GLN A 210 -0.34 1.74 12.77
C GLN A 210 -1.11 2.77 13.62
N SER A 211 -2.27 3.24 13.15
CA SER A 211 -3.17 4.11 13.90
C SER A 211 -4.32 3.30 14.49
N ASP A 212 -4.57 3.42 15.80
CA ASP A 212 -5.62 2.66 16.49
C ASP A 212 -7.02 2.99 15.94
N GLU A 213 -7.28 4.26 15.61
CA GLU A 213 -8.56 4.66 15.03
C GLU A 213 -8.78 4.07 13.63
N TRP A 214 -7.72 4.00 12.82
CA TRP A 214 -7.80 3.33 11.53
C TRP A 214 -7.96 1.83 11.73
N ARG A 215 -7.30 1.21 12.71
CA ARG A 215 -7.49 -0.21 13.04
C ARG A 215 -8.95 -0.53 13.36
N GLU A 216 -9.64 0.34 14.09
CA GLU A 216 -11.08 0.20 14.35
C GLU A 216 -11.90 0.25 13.06
N ARG A 217 -11.64 1.22 12.18
CA ARG A 217 -12.32 1.34 10.88
C ARG A 217 -12.08 0.13 9.99
N LEU A 218 -10.81 -0.28 9.86
CA LEU A 218 -10.40 -1.43 9.07
C LEU A 218 -11.05 -2.74 9.57
N THR A 219 -11.16 -2.91 10.89
CA THR A 219 -11.89 -4.04 11.48
C THR A 219 -13.37 -3.98 11.14
N ARG A 220 -14.01 -2.83 11.40
CA ARG A 220 -15.46 -2.64 11.21
C ARG A 220 -15.86 -2.88 9.75
N ASP A 221 -15.03 -2.41 8.83
CA ASP A 221 -15.35 -2.40 7.40
C ASP A 221 -14.87 -3.68 6.68
N GLY A 222 -14.30 -4.67 7.40
CA GLY A 222 -14.02 -6.01 6.87
C GLY A 222 -12.67 -6.18 6.16
N HIS A 223 -11.73 -5.25 6.35
CA HIS A 223 -10.44 -5.30 5.64
C HIS A 223 -9.56 -6.47 6.10
N PHE A 224 -9.62 -6.82 7.39
CA PHE A 224 -8.78 -7.89 7.94
C PHE A 224 -9.25 -9.27 7.53
N GLU A 225 -10.56 -9.50 7.49
CA GLU A 225 -11.16 -10.70 6.93
C GLU A 225 -10.75 -10.87 5.47
N HIS A 226 -10.77 -9.78 4.71
CA HIS A 226 -10.30 -9.81 3.33
C HIS A 226 -8.81 -10.14 3.22
N CYS A 227 -7.94 -9.53 4.05
CA CYS A 227 -6.52 -9.86 4.10
C CYS A 227 -6.27 -11.33 4.45
N ILE A 228 -7.04 -11.91 5.37
CA ILE A 228 -6.97 -13.35 5.72
C ILE A 228 -7.29 -14.20 4.49
N VAL A 229 -8.39 -13.93 3.80
CA VAL A 229 -8.76 -14.67 2.58
C VAL A 229 -7.67 -14.58 1.51
N LEU A 230 -7.05 -13.41 1.33
CA LEU A 230 -5.95 -13.24 0.38
C LEU A 230 -4.69 -13.98 0.80
N ALA A 231 -4.37 -14.02 2.10
CA ALA A 231 -3.24 -14.78 2.63
C ALA A 231 -3.46 -16.30 2.51
N GLU A 232 -4.69 -16.78 2.67
CA GLU A 232 -5.02 -18.19 2.43
C GLU A 232 -4.84 -18.56 0.95
N HIS A 233 -5.30 -17.70 0.04
CA HIS A 233 -5.09 -17.90 -1.40
C HIS A 233 -3.61 -17.82 -1.81
N SER A 234 -2.78 -17.02 -1.12
CA SER A 234 -1.36 -16.93 -1.43
C SER A 234 -0.62 -18.22 -1.11
N LEU A 235 -0.89 -18.79 0.06
CA LEU A 235 -0.33 -20.08 0.50
C LEU A 235 -0.66 -21.23 -0.49
N GLU A 236 -1.81 -21.16 -1.16
CA GLU A 236 -2.24 -22.18 -2.11
C GLU A 236 -1.62 -22.05 -3.50
N ARG A 237 -1.16 -20.84 -3.88
CA ARG A 237 -0.81 -20.52 -5.28
C ARG A 237 0.66 -20.20 -5.53
N TYR A 238 1.53 -20.28 -4.52
CA TYR A 238 2.95 -19.91 -4.63
C TYR A 238 3.14 -18.55 -5.33
N SER A 239 2.23 -17.61 -5.05
CA SER A 239 2.32 -16.28 -5.63
C SER A 239 3.09 -15.39 -4.66
N SER A 240 4.05 -14.61 -5.19
CA SER A 240 4.80 -13.58 -4.49
C SER A 240 3.88 -12.43 -4.06
N VAL A 241 2.98 -12.72 -3.14
CA VAL A 241 2.16 -11.73 -2.46
C VAL A 241 3.09 -10.93 -1.57
N PRO A 242 2.83 -9.62 -1.34
CA PRO A 242 3.61 -8.79 -0.43
C PRO A 242 3.53 -9.29 1.02
N GLY A 243 4.20 -10.40 1.29
CA GLY A 243 4.03 -11.22 2.47
C GLY A 243 4.44 -10.46 3.71
N CYS A 244 5.42 -9.56 3.58
CA CYS A 244 5.88 -8.69 4.66
C CYS A 244 4.74 -7.81 5.19
N TYR A 245 3.92 -7.23 4.31
CA TYR A 245 2.83 -6.34 4.72
C TYR A 245 1.71 -7.11 5.38
N LEU A 246 1.34 -8.26 4.81
CA LEU A 246 0.36 -9.16 5.43
C LEU A 246 0.83 -9.64 6.80
N ALA A 247 2.10 -10.04 6.90
CA ALA A 247 2.73 -10.42 8.16
C ALA A 247 2.60 -9.30 9.20
N GLY A 248 2.88 -8.07 8.76
CA GLY A 248 2.75 -6.88 9.58
C GLY A 248 1.32 -6.58 10.02
N ILE A 249 0.36 -6.61 9.09
CA ILE A 249 -1.07 -6.40 9.37
C ILE A 249 -1.55 -7.38 10.44
N PHE A 250 -1.22 -8.67 10.30
CA PHE A 250 -1.63 -9.69 11.28
C PHE A 250 -0.91 -9.55 12.63
N ALA A 251 0.34 -9.10 12.64
CA ALA A 251 1.05 -8.80 13.90
C ALA A 251 0.34 -7.70 14.70
N TYR A 252 -0.15 -6.65 14.03
CA TYR A 252 -0.92 -5.57 14.66
C TYR A 252 -2.34 -5.98 15.10
N ILE A 253 -2.96 -6.96 14.43
CA ILE A 253 -4.24 -7.52 14.88
C ILE A 253 -4.03 -8.31 16.18
N ASN A 254 -2.96 -9.12 16.25
CA ASN A 254 -2.67 -9.98 17.38
C ASN A 254 -2.29 -9.21 18.66
N SER A 255 -1.67 -8.03 18.53
CA SER A 255 -1.28 -7.20 19.69
C SER A 255 -2.47 -6.50 20.37
N SER A 256 -3.67 -6.52 19.76
CA SER A 256 -4.88 -5.87 20.28
C SER A 256 -5.69 -6.75 21.26
N ASP A 257 -5.11 -7.83 21.81
CA ASP A 257 -5.79 -8.84 22.65
C ASP A 257 -7.01 -9.52 21.98
N LYS A 258 -7.18 -9.34 20.66
CA LYS A 258 -8.17 -10.05 19.88
C LYS A 258 -7.54 -11.36 19.41
N VAL A 259 -8.13 -12.48 19.82
CA VAL A 259 -7.78 -13.80 19.29
C VAL A 259 -7.86 -13.72 17.77
N LEU A 260 -6.73 -13.90 17.08
CA LEU A 260 -6.69 -13.93 15.63
C LEU A 260 -7.78 -14.89 15.11
N PRO A 261 -8.56 -14.52 14.07
CA PRO A 261 -9.49 -15.45 13.43
C PRO A 261 -8.79 -16.64 12.76
N LEU A 262 -7.45 -16.63 12.72
CA LEU A 262 -6.61 -17.75 12.30
C LEU A 262 -6.65 -18.89 13.35
N GLY A 263 -7.82 -19.45 13.60
CA GLY A 263 -7.94 -20.78 14.20
C GLY A 263 -8.41 -21.76 13.11
N PRO A 264 -7.78 -22.94 12.92
CA PRO A 264 -6.49 -23.50 13.36
C PRO A 264 -5.43 -23.36 12.23
N THR A 265 -4.11 -23.32 12.41
CA THR A 265 -3.17 -23.75 13.46
C THR A 265 -2.02 -22.74 13.45
N GLN A 266 -1.39 -22.49 14.59
CA GLN A 266 -0.08 -21.82 14.70
C GLN A 266 0.92 -22.27 13.60
N ARG A 267 0.87 -23.54 13.19
CA ARG A 267 1.62 -24.08 12.03
C ARG A 267 1.37 -23.41 10.69
N ARG A 268 0.12 -23.03 10.37
CA ARG A 268 -0.18 -22.30 9.12
C ARG A 268 0.45 -20.92 9.14
N TRP A 269 0.39 -20.26 10.30
CA TRP A 269 1.02 -18.97 10.50
C TRP A 269 2.55 -19.04 10.42
N GLN A 270 3.14 -20.11 11.00
CA GLN A 270 4.56 -20.41 10.87
C GLN A 270 4.96 -20.66 9.42
N ALA A 271 4.20 -21.49 8.69
CA ALA A 271 4.43 -21.75 7.27
C ALA A 271 4.36 -20.46 6.45
N PHE A 272 3.35 -19.61 6.71
CA PHE A 272 3.22 -18.30 6.07
C PHE A 272 4.43 -17.39 6.33
N ILE A 273 4.91 -17.32 7.57
CA ILE A 273 6.10 -16.51 7.90
C ILE A 273 7.34 -17.07 7.20
N SER A 274 7.55 -18.39 7.22
CA SER A 274 8.67 -19.03 6.53
C SER A 274 8.65 -18.76 5.03
N GLU A 275 7.49 -18.91 4.38
CA GLU A 275 7.32 -18.62 2.94
C GLU A 275 7.54 -17.13 2.65
N THR A 276 7.02 -16.25 3.52
CA THR A 276 7.24 -14.80 3.40
C THR A 276 8.73 -14.47 3.39
N TRP A 277 9.55 -15.07 4.24
CA TRP A 277 11.01 -14.83 4.24
C TRP A 277 11.70 -15.27 2.96
N GLU A 278 11.22 -16.31 2.29
CA GLU A 278 11.77 -16.76 1.00
C GLU A 278 11.44 -15.79 -0.15
N ASP A 279 10.26 -15.16 -0.10
CA ASP A 279 9.79 -14.21 -1.12
C ASP A 279 10.30 -12.79 -0.90
N THR A 280 10.45 -12.39 0.36
CA THR A 280 10.93 -11.07 0.81
C THR A 280 12.19 -10.59 0.07
N ARG A 281 13.08 -11.52 -0.31
CA ARG A 281 14.31 -11.19 -1.05
C ARG A 281 14.08 -10.43 -2.36
N HIS A 282 12.92 -10.63 -2.99
CA HIS A 282 12.52 -9.95 -4.23
C HIS A 282 11.81 -8.62 -3.96
N GLU A 283 11.23 -8.44 -2.77
CA GLU A 283 10.49 -7.23 -2.39
C GLU A 283 11.39 -6.09 -1.91
N ILE A 284 12.62 -6.39 -1.47
CA ILE A 284 13.58 -5.38 -0.97
C ILE A 284 13.94 -4.33 -2.02
N TYR A 285 13.78 -4.63 -3.31
CA TYR A 285 14.01 -3.68 -4.39
C TYR A 285 12.98 -2.55 -4.44
N GLU A 286 11.84 -2.70 -3.77
CA GLU A 286 10.80 -1.68 -3.68
C GLU A 286 10.96 -0.90 -2.37
N ASP A 287 11.08 0.42 -2.50
CA ASP A 287 11.27 1.48 -1.47
C ASP A 287 10.37 1.37 -0.21
N THR A 288 9.35 0.52 -0.24
CA THR A 288 8.29 0.46 0.76
C THR A 288 8.42 -0.73 1.72
N GLY A 289 9.20 -1.76 1.38
CA GLY A 289 9.28 -3.00 2.16
C GLY A 289 10.04 -2.89 3.49
N VAL A 290 10.90 -1.89 3.68
CA VAL A 290 11.83 -1.82 4.82
C VAL A 290 11.12 -1.73 6.18
N ASN A 291 10.05 -0.95 6.27
CA ASN A 291 9.23 -0.91 7.50
C ASN A 291 8.53 -2.25 7.74
N ALA A 292 8.01 -2.88 6.68
CA ALA A 292 7.36 -4.18 6.79
C ALA A 292 8.34 -5.27 7.25
N LEU A 293 9.62 -5.20 6.86
CA LEU A 293 10.69 -6.10 7.34
C LEU A 293 10.87 -6.04 8.86
N LEU A 294 10.87 -4.84 9.45
CA LEU A 294 11.00 -4.69 10.90
C LEU A 294 9.86 -5.39 11.63
N VAL A 295 8.64 -5.27 11.10
CA VAL A 295 7.47 -5.94 11.67
C VAL A 295 7.53 -7.45 11.42
N LEU A 296 8.00 -7.90 10.26
CA LEU A 296 8.21 -9.32 9.98
C LEU A 296 9.25 -9.94 10.94
N VAL A 297 10.34 -9.23 11.25
CA VAL A 297 11.32 -9.66 12.26
C VAL A 297 10.65 -9.81 13.63
N ALA A 298 9.86 -8.82 14.06
CA ALA A 298 9.16 -8.87 15.34
C ALA A 298 8.15 -10.03 15.39
N ALA A 299 7.36 -10.20 14.33
CA ALA A 299 6.39 -11.28 14.18
C ALA A 299 7.08 -12.65 14.20
N THR A 300 8.23 -12.79 13.52
CA THR A 300 9.01 -14.02 13.51
C THR A 300 9.53 -14.34 14.92
N ARG A 301 10.14 -13.38 15.61
CA ARG A 301 10.59 -13.58 16.99
C ARG A 301 9.45 -13.96 17.94
N HIS A 302 8.30 -13.32 17.81
CA HIS A 302 7.12 -13.66 18.59
C HIS A 302 6.68 -15.11 18.34
N ASN A 303 6.67 -15.53 17.07
CA ASN A 303 6.36 -16.92 16.71
C ASN A 303 7.39 -17.92 17.23
N LEU A 304 8.68 -17.60 17.17
CA LEU A 304 9.74 -18.46 17.71
C LEU A 304 9.59 -18.68 19.22
N ARG A 305 9.10 -17.70 19.98
CA ARG A 305 8.83 -17.88 21.42
C ARG A 305 7.70 -18.87 21.70
N SER A 306 6.77 -18.98 20.76
CA SER A 306 5.65 -19.93 20.82
C SER A 306 6.02 -21.32 20.30
N TRP A 307 7.24 -21.50 19.76
CA TRP A 307 7.71 -22.81 19.33
C TRP A 307 8.01 -23.67 20.55
N ASP A 308 7.21 -24.72 20.74
CA ASP A 308 7.58 -25.81 21.63
C ASP A 308 8.89 -26.46 21.14
N SER A 309 9.62 -27.12 22.04
CA SER A 309 10.87 -27.83 21.73
C SER A 309 10.73 -29.00 20.73
N SER A 310 9.56 -29.16 20.12
CA SER A 310 9.21 -30.17 19.14
C SER A 310 9.26 -29.68 17.68
N VAL A 311 9.63 -28.43 17.41
CA VAL A 311 9.74 -27.96 16.02
C VAL A 311 10.86 -28.73 15.31
N PRO A 312 10.59 -29.32 14.13
CA PRO A 312 11.63 -30.00 13.36
C PRO A 312 12.78 -29.05 13.03
N ASN A 313 14.02 -29.52 13.22
CA ASN A 313 15.22 -28.75 12.88
C ASN A 313 15.24 -28.32 11.39
N GLU A 314 14.53 -29.06 10.54
CA GLU A 314 14.34 -28.74 9.12
C GLU A 314 13.60 -27.41 8.92
N GLU A 315 12.45 -27.20 9.57
CA GLU A 315 11.68 -25.95 9.46
C GLU A 315 12.47 -24.73 9.96
N LEU A 316 13.22 -24.90 11.06
CA LEU A 316 14.10 -23.85 11.58
C LEU A 316 15.25 -23.55 10.61
N THR A 317 15.78 -24.57 9.92
CA THR A 317 16.85 -24.42 8.93
C THR A 317 16.35 -23.72 7.67
N GLU A 318 15.15 -24.04 7.20
CA GLU A 318 14.50 -23.36 6.08
C GLU A 318 14.26 -21.88 6.40
N LEU A 319 13.65 -21.58 7.55
CA LEU A 319 13.46 -20.21 8.00
C LEU A 319 14.78 -19.44 8.10
N THR A 320 15.81 -20.06 8.67
CA THR A 320 17.17 -19.47 8.77
C THR A 320 17.75 -19.16 7.39
N THR A 321 17.51 -20.04 6.42
CA THR A 321 17.95 -19.86 5.02
C THR A 321 17.25 -18.68 4.37
N GLY A 322 15.93 -18.55 4.53
CA GLY A 322 15.16 -17.41 4.00
C GLY A 322 15.60 -16.07 4.59
N VAL A 323 15.80 -16.02 5.92
CA VAL A 323 16.32 -14.83 6.61
C VAL A 323 17.74 -14.49 6.12
N TYR A 324 18.62 -15.48 5.95
CA TYR A 324 19.97 -15.27 5.43
C TYR A 324 19.98 -14.72 4.00
N ARG A 325 19.15 -15.28 3.10
CA ARG A 325 19.01 -14.79 1.72
C ARG A 325 18.50 -13.36 1.67
N THR A 326 17.56 -13.03 2.55
CA THR A 326 17.05 -11.67 2.71
C THR A 326 18.15 -10.72 3.17
N LEU A 327 18.92 -11.12 4.19
CA LEU A 327 20.07 -10.37 4.68
C LEU A 327 21.13 -10.14 3.59
N GLU A 328 21.50 -11.16 2.83
CA GLU A 328 22.44 -11.07 1.70
C GLU A 328 21.91 -10.12 0.61
N SER A 329 20.61 -10.21 0.29
CA SER A 329 19.95 -9.29 -0.64
C SER A 329 20.04 -7.84 -0.15
N MET A 330 19.71 -7.57 1.11
CA MET A 330 19.86 -6.22 1.69
C MET A 330 21.30 -5.71 1.63
N GLN A 331 22.29 -6.55 1.96
CA GLN A 331 23.70 -6.16 1.92
C GLN A 331 24.17 -5.84 0.50
N SER A 332 23.78 -6.66 -0.49
CA SER A 332 24.16 -6.46 -1.90
C SER A 332 23.48 -5.24 -2.54
N THR A 333 22.31 -4.84 -2.03
CA THR A 333 21.51 -3.73 -2.57
C THR A 333 21.67 -2.43 -1.79
N LYS A 334 22.40 -2.43 -0.67
CA LYS A 334 22.58 -1.27 0.22
C LYS A 334 22.93 0.01 -0.53
N ASP A 335 24.00 -0.02 -1.32
CA ASP A 335 24.49 1.18 -2.02
C ASP A 335 23.48 1.71 -3.04
N PHE A 336 22.72 0.82 -3.68
CA PHE A 336 21.67 1.18 -4.63
C PHE A 336 20.47 1.81 -3.91
N LEU A 337 19.96 1.16 -2.87
CA LEU A 337 18.77 1.59 -2.15
C LEU A 337 18.95 2.93 -1.43
N VAL A 338 20.10 3.11 -0.81
CA VAL A 338 20.51 4.35 -0.14
C VAL A 338 20.68 5.50 -1.13
N ALA A 339 21.31 5.23 -2.29
CA ALA A 339 21.56 6.28 -3.28
C ALA A 339 20.27 6.83 -3.91
N TYR A 340 19.21 6.02 -3.98
CA TYR A 340 18.04 6.37 -4.75
C TYR A 340 16.87 6.91 -3.93
N ARG A 341 16.50 6.34 -2.77
CA ARG A 341 15.23 6.72 -2.12
C ARG A 341 15.09 6.45 -0.61
N LEU A 342 15.86 5.55 0.00
CA LEU A 342 15.60 5.11 1.37
C LEU A 342 16.30 5.96 2.43
N ASP A 343 15.61 6.18 3.56
CA ASP A 343 16.22 6.71 4.76
C ASP A 343 17.30 5.74 5.25
N GLN A 344 18.56 6.19 5.21
CA GLN A 344 19.73 5.42 5.65
C GLN A 344 19.56 4.84 7.05
N VAL A 345 18.99 5.63 7.97
CA VAL A 345 18.80 5.23 9.37
C VAL A 345 17.79 4.10 9.45
N LEU A 346 16.68 4.21 8.72
CA LEU A 346 15.66 3.16 8.68
C LEU A 346 16.20 1.87 8.06
N PHE A 347 16.95 2.00 6.95
CA PHE A 347 17.57 0.86 6.29
C PHE A 347 18.58 0.15 7.20
N ASP A 348 19.47 0.90 7.87
CA ASP A 348 20.44 0.33 8.79
C ASP A 348 19.76 -0.32 10.00
N ALA A 349 18.65 0.23 10.49
CA ALA A 349 17.86 -0.37 11.57
C ALA A 349 17.21 -1.70 11.14
N ALA A 350 16.65 -1.76 9.94
CA ALA A 350 16.09 -2.99 9.37
C ALA A 350 17.18 -4.04 9.15
N LEU A 351 18.31 -3.66 8.53
CA LEU A 351 19.45 -4.54 8.30
C LEU A 351 19.97 -5.13 9.61
N SER A 352 20.14 -4.29 10.63
CA SER A 352 20.58 -4.73 11.96
C SER A 352 19.57 -5.67 12.62
N SER A 353 18.27 -5.43 12.43
CA SER A 353 17.20 -6.27 12.99
C SER A 353 17.15 -7.64 12.32
N VAL A 354 17.28 -7.70 10.99
CA VAL A 354 17.34 -8.96 10.22
C VAL A 354 18.60 -9.75 10.58
N GLN A 355 19.76 -9.08 10.69
CA GLN A 355 21.00 -9.71 11.16
C GLN A 355 20.83 -10.33 12.55
N GLY A 356 20.25 -9.57 13.50
CA GLY A 356 19.99 -10.09 14.84
C GLY A 356 19.06 -11.30 14.84
N LEU A 357 18.04 -11.33 13.99
CA LEU A 357 17.15 -12.49 13.84
C LEU A 357 17.91 -13.71 13.29
N TYR A 358 18.76 -13.52 12.29
CA TYR A 358 19.59 -14.58 11.74
C TYR A 358 20.50 -15.19 12.82
N ASP A 359 21.14 -14.35 13.63
CA ASP A 359 22.02 -14.78 14.72
C ASP A 359 21.23 -15.52 15.82
N ASP A 360 20.00 -15.10 16.11
CA ASP A 360 19.08 -15.79 17.04
C ASP A 360 18.76 -17.20 16.54
N LEU A 361 18.30 -17.31 15.28
CA LEU A 361 17.92 -18.57 14.65
C LEU A 361 19.09 -19.55 14.55
N ARG A 362 20.27 -19.07 14.15
CA ARG A 362 21.49 -19.88 14.07
C ARG A 362 21.87 -20.45 15.44
N ARG A 363 21.78 -19.65 16.50
CA ARG A 363 22.04 -20.12 17.88
C ARG A 363 21.04 -21.18 18.32
N MET A 364 19.78 -21.07 17.92
CA MET A 364 18.75 -22.09 18.21
C MET A 364 19.07 -23.44 17.53
N ILE A 365 19.55 -23.41 16.28
CA ILE A 365 19.99 -24.62 15.56
C ILE A 365 21.22 -25.24 16.22
N GLU A 366 22.23 -24.41 16.55
CA GLU A 366 23.48 -24.88 17.14
C GLU A 366 23.31 -25.37 18.59
N ASN A 367 22.37 -24.80 19.35
CA ASN A 367 22.14 -25.13 20.77
C ASN A 367 20.64 -25.32 21.10
N PRO A 368 20.03 -26.45 20.70
CA PRO A 368 18.60 -26.70 20.90
C PRO A 368 18.13 -26.64 22.37
N ASN A 369 19.05 -26.88 23.32
CA ASN A 369 18.75 -26.94 24.75
C ASN A 369 18.80 -25.57 25.47
N ALA A 370 19.25 -24.50 24.82
CA ALA A 370 19.48 -23.20 25.47
C ALA A 370 18.19 -22.41 25.80
N LEU A 371 17.05 -22.74 25.17
CA LEU A 371 15.76 -22.05 25.38
C LEU A 371 15.02 -22.47 26.65
N GLN A 372 15.40 -23.57 27.31
CA GLN A 372 14.70 -24.07 28.49
C GLN A 372 15.05 -23.33 29.79
N THR A 373 16.14 -22.56 29.83
CA THR A 373 16.70 -22.05 31.09
C THR A 373 16.23 -20.66 31.51
N ASP A 374 15.48 -19.91 30.69
CA ASP A 374 15.19 -18.48 30.96
C ASP A 374 13.81 -18.21 31.59
N ASN A 375 12.98 -19.24 31.82
CA ASN A 375 11.64 -19.09 32.42
C ASN A 375 11.58 -19.46 33.93
N GLY A 376 12.71 -19.70 34.59
CA GLY A 376 12.74 -20.24 35.96
C GLY A 376 13.60 -19.43 36.93
N SER A 377 13.29 -18.15 37.16
CA SER A 377 13.96 -17.36 38.21
C SER A 377 13.16 -16.11 38.60
N LEU A 378 11.90 -16.28 39.01
CA LEU A 378 11.12 -15.24 39.70
C LEU A 378 10.20 -15.89 40.75
N GLU A 379 10.78 -16.68 41.66
CA GLU A 379 10.20 -16.93 42.98
C GLU A 379 11.33 -16.89 44.02
N SER A 380 11.35 -15.80 44.80
CA SER A 380 11.97 -15.71 46.13
C SER A 380 11.21 -14.67 46.94
#